data_AF-A0A7S4HZK8-F1
#
_entry.id   AF-A0A7S4HZK8-F1
#
_cell.length_a   1.000
_cell.length_b   1.000
_cell.length_c   1.000
_cell.angle_alpha   90.00
_cell.angle_beta   90.00
_cell.angle_gamma   90.00
#
_symmetry.space_group_name_H-M   'P 1'
#
loop_
_entity.id
_entity.type
_entity.pdbx_description
1 polymer ?
#
loop_
_entity_poly.entity_id
_entity_poly.type
_entity_poly.pdbx_seq_one_letter_code
_entity_poly.pdbx_strand_id
1 'polypeptide(L)'
;TNCFLLFCKDHRRRLLDENPGLDNAQVTSLLGNKWKNLSPHLKLHYKEQAREQRKIFEASNPGFKRKKKKIDKYMHHFRTKKPKTSPKQPMYIPRTTQHSEAKAQRNTTLLPSFQSLLRSIETNTNTNL
;
A
#
# COMPACT_ATOMS: atom_id res chain seq x y z
N THR A 1 -5.87 -15.47 -4.56
CA THR A 1 -5.32 -14.09 -4.68
C THR A 1 -5.30 -13.41 -3.32
N ASN A 2 -4.44 -12.40 -3.08
CA ASN A 2 -4.43 -11.62 -1.82
C ASN A 2 -5.48 -10.48 -1.89
N CYS A 3 -6.17 -10.17 -0.78
CA CYS A 3 -7.18 -9.12 -0.66
C CYS A 3 -6.71 -7.74 -1.14
N PHE A 4 -5.47 -7.33 -0.83
CA PHE A 4 -4.93 -6.06 -1.31
C PHE A 4 -4.78 -6.02 -2.84
N LEU A 5 -4.46 -7.17 -3.46
CA LEU A 5 -4.33 -7.25 -4.92
C LEU A 5 -5.69 -7.18 -5.62
N LEU A 6 -6.75 -7.70 -4.99
CA LEU A 6 -8.13 -7.54 -5.46
C LEU A 6 -8.53 -6.06 -5.42
N PHE A 7 -8.32 -5.40 -4.28
CA PHE A 7 -8.55 -3.95 -4.16
C PHE A 7 -7.79 -3.14 -5.22
N CYS A 8 -6.50 -3.45 -5.42
CA CYS A 8 -5.69 -2.82 -6.46
C CYS A 8 -6.25 -3.04 -7.86
N LYS A 9 -6.80 -4.22 -8.17
CA LYS A 9 -7.36 -4.52 -9.48
C LYS A 9 -8.53 -3.59 -9.80
N ASP A 10 -9.41 -3.36 -8.82
CA ASP A 10 -10.62 -2.57 -9.00
C ASP A 10 -10.32 -1.06 -9.09
N HIS A 11 -9.34 -0.59 -8.32
CA HIS A 11 -9.09 0.85 -8.14
C HIS A 11 -7.95 1.39 -9.01
N ARG A 12 -7.02 0.54 -9.48
CA ARG A 12 -5.86 1.01 -10.26
C ARG A 12 -6.28 1.69 -11.56
N ARG A 13 -7.23 1.14 -12.29
CA ARG A 13 -7.67 1.71 -13.57
C ARG A 13 -8.26 3.11 -13.38
N ARG A 14 -9.20 3.26 -12.44
CA ARG A 14 -9.79 4.57 -12.11
C ARG A 14 -8.73 5.61 -11.73
N LEU A 15 -7.75 5.23 -10.92
CA LEU A 15 -6.64 6.12 -10.55
C LEU A 15 -5.76 6.55 -11.72
N LEU A 16 -5.54 5.66 -12.70
CA LEU A 16 -4.80 5.97 -13.93
C LEU A 16 -5.61 6.89 -14.85
N ASP A 17 -6.92 6.63 -14.97
CA ASP A 17 -7.83 7.42 -15.79
C ASP A 17 -8.00 8.84 -15.22
N GLU A 18 -8.09 8.98 -13.91
CA GLU A 18 -8.15 10.28 -13.20
C GLU A 18 -6.82 11.05 -13.27
N ASN A 19 -5.69 10.35 -13.45
CA ASN A 19 -4.36 10.95 -13.42
C ASN A 19 -3.51 10.44 -14.60
N PRO A 20 -3.87 10.80 -15.84
CA PRO A 20 -3.12 10.40 -17.02
C PRO A 20 -1.74 11.06 -16.98
N GLY A 21 -0.70 10.27 -16.70
CA GLY A 21 0.69 10.73 -16.58
C GLY A 21 1.39 10.39 -15.27
N LEU A 22 0.67 9.86 -14.26
CA LEU A 22 1.32 9.33 -13.07
C LEU A 22 2.07 8.02 -13.38
N ASP A 23 3.26 7.90 -12.83
CA ASP A 23 4.03 6.67 -12.93
C ASP A 23 3.38 5.55 -12.09
N ASN A 24 3.52 4.31 -12.54
CA ASN A 24 2.99 3.12 -11.88
C ASN A 24 3.50 2.99 -10.43
N ALA A 25 4.71 3.47 -10.14
CA ALA A 25 5.24 3.50 -8.77
C ALA A 25 4.44 4.45 -7.87
N GLN A 26 4.03 5.60 -8.40
CA GLN A 26 3.21 6.58 -7.69
C GLN A 26 1.79 6.03 -7.48
N VAL A 27 1.18 5.45 -8.50
CA VAL A 27 -0.16 4.83 -8.41
C VAL A 27 -0.17 3.71 -7.36
N THR A 28 0.85 2.86 -7.34
CA THR A 28 0.96 1.78 -6.35
C THR A 28 1.14 2.33 -4.93
N SER A 29 1.85 3.45 -4.78
CA SER A 29 1.99 4.15 -3.50
C SER A 29 0.66 4.75 -3.02
N LEU A 30 -0.10 5.39 -3.90
CA LEU A 30 -1.43 5.94 -3.61
C LEU A 30 -2.42 4.83 -3.19
N LEU A 31 -2.47 3.72 -3.94
CA LEU A 31 -3.29 2.55 -3.60
C LEU A 31 -2.92 1.97 -2.23
N GLY A 32 -1.62 1.94 -1.90
CA GLY A 32 -1.15 1.50 -0.59
C GLY A 32 -1.71 2.36 0.55
N ASN A 33 -1.77 3.69 0.37
CA ASN A 33 -2.33 4.59 1.38
C ASN A 33 -3.85 4.50 1.45
N LYS A 34 -4.54 4.49 0.30
CA LYS A 34 -6.00 4.26 0.26
C LYS A 34 -6.37 2.96 0.97
N TRP A 35 -5.62 1.88 0.74
CA TRP A 35 -5.84 0.61 1.45
C TRP A 35 -5.61 0.72 2.96
N LYS A 36 -4.56 1.41 3.42
CA LYS A 36 -4.31 1.61 4.85
C LYS A 36 -5.47 2.35 5.53
N ASN A 37 -6.00 3.38 4.87
CA ASN A 37 -7.08 4.21 5.38
C ASN A 37 -8.49 3.64 5.11
N LEU A 38 -8.59 2.54 4.35
CA LEU A 38 -9.87 1.92 4.02
C LEU A 38 -10.59 1.43 5.29
N SER A 39 -11.92 1.58 5.31
CA SER A 39 -12.74 1.17 6.44
C SER A 39 -12.59 -0.34 6.74
N PRO A 40 -12.69 -0.76 8.01
CA PRO A 40 -12.59 -2.17 8.39
C PRO A 40 -13.61 -3.06 7.67
N HIS A 41 -14.83 -2.56 7.47
CA HIS A 41 -15.90 -3.28 6.77
C HIS A 41 -15.54 -3.56 5.30
N LEU A 42 -15.05 -2.56 4.57
CA LEU A 42 -14.62 -2.76 3.18
C LEU A 42 -13.38 -3.66 3.10
N LYS A 43 -12.43 -3.53 4.03
CA LYS A 43 -11.31 -4.48 4.13
C LYS A 43 -11.79 -5.90 4.35
N LEU A 44 -12.81 -6.11 5.18
CA LEU A 44 -13.41 -7.43 5.43
C LEU A 44 -14.02 -8.00 4.15
N HIS A 45 -14.77 -7.20 3.39
CA HIS A 45 -15.32 -7.60 2.10
C HIS A 45 -14.24 -8.16 1.16
N TYR A 46 -13.12 -7.45 1.00
CA TYR A 46 -12.00 -7.91 0.18
C TYR A 46 -11.27 -9.14 0.74
N LYS A 47 -11.21 -9.30 2.07
CA LYS A 47 -10.68 -10.52 2.71
C LYS A 47 -11.55 -11.73 2.39
N GLU A 48 -12.86 -11.58 2.47
CA GLU A 48 -13.83 -12.63 2.16
C GLU A 48 -13.76 -13.04 0.69
N GLN A 49 -13.74 -12.08 -0.24
CA GLN A 49 -13.54 -12.35 -1.65
C GLN A 49 -12.21 -13.07 -1.94
N ALA A 50 -11.12 -12.66 -1.27
CA ALA A 50 -9.82 -13.32 -1.41
C ALA A 50 -9.83 -14.76 -0.88
N ARG A 51 -10.55 -15.01 0.21
CA ARG A 51 -10.77 -16.35 0.77
C ARG A 51 -11.53 -17.22 -0.23
N GLU A 52 -12.59 -16.69 -0.83
CA GLU A 52 -13.40 -17.44 -1.80
C GLU A 52 -12.61 -17.75 -3.08
N GLN A 53 -11.92 -16.76 -3.63
CA GLN A 53 -11.01 -16.95 -4.77
C GLN A 53 -9.93 -18.00 -4.47
N ARG A 54 -9.46 -18.09 -3.23
CA ARG A 54 -8.50 -19.12 -2.83
C ARG A 54 -9.14 -20.51 -2.81
N LYS A 55 -10.35 -20.66 -2.28
CA LYS A 55 -11.08 -21.92 -2.28
C LYS A 55 -11.37 -22.41 -3.69
N ILE A 56 -11.89 -21.53 -4.56
CA ILE A 56 -12.15 -21.85 -5.96
C ILE A 56 -10.86 -22.33 -6.65
N PHE A 57 -9.75 -21.63 -6.43
CA PHE A 57 -8.46 -22.02 -6.97
C PHE A 57 -8.00 -23.39 -6.45
N GLU A 58 -8.13 -23.65 -5.15
CA GLU A 58 -7.73 -24.92 -4.53
C GLU A 58 -8.59 -26.10 -5.01
N ALA A 59 -9.90 -25.90 -5.16
CA ALA A 59 -10.81 -26.91 -5.69
C ALA A 59 -10.56 -27.22 -7.18
N SER A 60 -10.31 -26.18 -7.99
CA SER A 60 -10.03 -26.35 -9.43
C SER A 60 -8.60 -26.80 -9.74
N ASN A 61 -7.66 -26.69 -8.78
CA ASN A 61 -6.26 -27.07 -8.95
C ASN A 61 -5.84 -28.05 -7.84
N PRO A 62 -6.42 -29.27 -7.80
CA PRO A 62 -6.07 -30.26 -6.81
C PRO A 62 -4.58 -30.62 -6.94
N GLY A 63 -3.87 -30.68 -5.81
CA GLY A 63 -2.43 -30.98 -5.78
C GLY A 63 -1.50 -29.83 -6.16
N PHE A 64 -2.01 -28.62 -6.41
CA PHE A 64 -1.16 -27.46 -6.69
C PHE A 64 -0.23 -27.12 -5.52
N LYS A 65 1.09 -27.17 -5.76
CA LYS A 65 2.12 -26.74 -4.81
C LYS A 65 2.89 -25.55 -5.36
N ARG A 66 2.84 -24.42 -4.67
CA ARG A 66 3.61 -23.22 -5.03
C ARG A 66 5.10 -23.50 -4.83
N LYS A 67 5.86 -23.59 -5.94
CA LYS A 67 7.32 -23.72 -5.90
C LYS A 67 7.95 -22.38 -5.52
N LYS A 68 8.96 -22.41 -4.62
CA LYS A 68 9.79 -21.23 -4.36
C LYS A 68 10.59 -20.92 -5.63
N LYS A 69 10.56 -19.67 -6.09
CA LYS A 69 11.37 -19.25 -7.24
C LYS A 69 12.85 -19.33 -6.82
N LYS A 70 13.64 -20.16 -7.51
CA LYS A 70 15.09 -20.16 -7.35
C LYS A 70 15.60 -18.82 -7.89
N ILE A 71 16.17 -18.01 -7.01
CA ILE A 71 16.83 -16.78 -7.43
C ILE A 71 18.18 -17.21 -7.98
N ASP A 72 18.44 -16.88 -9.25
CA ASP A 72 19.75 -17.15 -9.86
C ASP A 72 20.82 -16.40 -9.06
N LYS A 73 21.97 -17.06 -8.84
CA LYS A 73 23.14 -16.53 -8.13
C LYS A 73 23.52 -15.13 -8.64
N TYR A 74 23.29 -14.87 -9.92
CA TYR A 74 23.65 -13.59 -10.54
C TYR A 74 22.57 -12.51 -10.51
N MET A 75 21.31 -12.85 -10.19
CA MET A 75 20.19 -11.90 -10.13
C MET A 75 20.33 -10.82 -9.04
N HIS A 76 21.22 -11.02 -8.07
CA HIS A 76 21.52 -10.04 -7.03
C HIS A 76 22.45 -8.91 -7.48
N HIS A 77 23.23 -9.08 -8.55
CA HIS A 77 24.20 -8.08 -9.02
C HIS A 77 23.50 -6.85 -9.64
N PHE A 78 22.35 -7.06 -10.28
CA PHE A 78 21.52 -5.98 -10.82
C PHE A 78 20.67 -5.28 -9.76
N ARG A 79 20.54 -5.85 -8.56
CA ARG A 79 20.00 -5.11 -7.42
C ARG A 79 21.09 -4.16 -6.97
N THR A 80 21.02 -2.91 -7.42
CA THR A 80 21.81 -1.83 -6.84
C THR A 80 21.66 -1.91 -5.33
N LYS A 81 22.79 -1.94 -4.62
CA LYS A 81 22.78 -1.85 -3.16
C LYS A 81 22.00 -0.59 -2.85
N LYS A 82 20.88 -0.70 -2.12
CA LYS A 82 20.22 0.48 -1.57
C LYS A 82 21.32 1.31 -0.91
N PRO A 83 21.45 2.62 -1.20
CA PRO A 83 22.43 3.43 -0.51
C PRO A 83 22.25 3.18 0.98
N LYS A 84 23.36 2.94 1.70
CA LYS A 84 23.33 2.86 3.16
C LYS A 84 22.75 4.19 3.62
N THR A 85 21.46 4.24 3.91
CA THR A 85 20.91 5.32 4.73
C THR A 85 21.71 5.23 6.02
N SER A 86 22.46 6.30 6.31
CA SER A 86 23.23 6.48 7.54
C SER A 86 22.41 6.00 8.75
N PRO A 87 23.05 5.55 9.86
CA PRO A 87 22.33 5.20 11.07
C PRO A 87 21.32 6.32 11.36
N LYS A 88 20.03 5.98 11.45
CA LYS A 88 19.08 6.92 12.01
C LYS A 88 19.58 7.17 13.43
N GLN A 89 20.29 8.28 13.63
CA GLN A 89 20.46 8.83 14.97
C GLN A 89 19.04 8.86 15.55
N PRO A 90 18.78 8.18 16.68
CA PRO A 90 17.51 8.38 17.35
C PRO A 90 17.50 9.86 17.71
N MET A 91 16.74 10.67 16.97
CA MET A 91 16.35 11.97 17.46
C MET A 91 15.55 11.68 18.73
N TYR A 92 16.20 11.85 19.87
CA TYR A 92 15.55 11.83 21.16
C TYR A 92 14.56 13.01 21.16
N ILE A 93 13.29 12.70 20.92
CA ILE A 93 12.18 13.63 21.15
C ILE A 93 11.79 13.37 22.61
N PRO A 94 12.01 14.31 23.55
CA PRO A 94 11.58 14.14 24.93
C PRO A 94 10.07 13.88 24.94
N ARG A 95 9.67 12.69 25.40
CA ARG A 95 8.26 12.40 25.68
C ARG A 95 7.93 13.08 27.00
N THR A 96 7.49 14.33 26.95
CA THR A 96 6.87 14.97 28.11
C THR A 96 5.55 14.26 28.39
N THR A 97 5.55 13.45 29.45
CA THR A 97 4.36 12.89 30.06
C THR A 97 3.58 14.02 30.71
N GLN A 98 2.64 14.60 29.97
CA GLN A 98 1.44 15.20 30.54
C GLN A 98 0.33 14.16 30.37
N HIS A 99 -0.11 13.60 31.49
CA HIS A 99 -1.24 12.68 31.56
C HIS A 99 -2.49 13.36 31.00
N SER A 100 -2.95 12.97 29.81
CA SER A 100 -4.37 13.05 29.45
C SER A 100 -4.67 12.08 28.30
N GLU A 101 -5.77 11.36 28.46
CA GLU A 101 -6.22 10.26 27.62
C GLU A 101 -6.64 10.77 26.23
N ALA A 102 -5.88 10.45 25.17
CA ALA A 102 -6.38 10.59 23.80
C ALA A 102 -5.70 9.60 22.84
N LYS A 103 -6.55 8.95 22.04
CA LYS A 103 -6.31 7.77 21.19
C LYS A 103 -5.11 7.95 20.24
N ALA A 104 -4.25 6.94 20.19
CA ALA A 104 -3.00 6.88 19.44
C ALA A 104 -3.17 7.11 17.92
N GLN A 105 -2.83 8.32 17.47
CA GLN A 105 -2.56 8.60 16.05
C GLN A 105 -1.08 8.25 15.78
N ARG A 106 -0.82 7.30 14.88
CA ARG A 106 0.54 7.00 14.41
C ARG A 106 0.86 7.90 13.22
N ASN A 107 1.76 8.86 13.43
CA ASN A 107 2.10 9.88 12.45
C ASN A 107 2.91 9.25 11.31
N THR A 108 2.31 9.10 10.13
CA THR A 108 3.00 8.69 8.90
C THR A 108 3.45 9.94 8.16
N THR A 109 4.64 10.46 8.46
CA THR A 109 5.18 11.60 7.70
C THR A 109 5.59 11.12 6.31
N LEU A 110 4.68 11.29 5.37
CA LEU A 110 4.90 11.15 3.94
C LEU A 110 5.79 12.31 3.45
N LEU A 111 6.57 12.10 2.38
CA LEU A 111 7.37 13.17 1.78
C LEU A 111 6.48 14.35 1.40
N PRO A 112 6.91 15.62 1.61
CA PRO A 112 6.07 16.79 1.34
C PRO A 112 5.53 16.85 -0.09
N SER A 113 6.32 16.44 -1.08
CA SER A 113 5.89 16.35 -2.48
C SER A 113 4.75 15.34 -2.67
N PHE A 114 4.78 14.24 -1.93
CA PHE A 114 3.79 13.18 -2.01
C PHE A 114 2.53 13.52 -1.20
N GLN A 115 2.66 14.28 -0.10
CA GLN A 115 1.51 14.86 0.61
C GLN A 115 0.79 15.90 -0.25
N SER A 116 1.52 16.75 -0.95
CA SER A 116 0.95 17.73 -1.89
C SER A 116 0.22 17.06 -3.05
N LEU A 117 0.75 15.95 -3.59
CA LEU A 117 0.06 15.16 -4.62
C LEU A 117 -1.25 14.56 -4.10
N LEU A 118 -1.23 13.98 -2.89
CA LEU A 118 -2.44 13.43 -2.26
C LEU A 118 -3.50 14.52 -2.03
N ARG A 119 -3.09 15.68 -1.51
CA ARG A 119 -3.99 16.82 -1.28
C ARG A 119 -4.58 17.37 -2.59
N SER A 120 -3.78 17.44 -3.65
CA SER A 120 -4.23 17.90 -4.98
C SER A 120 -5.31 16.99 -5.60
N ILE A 121 -5.19 15.68 -5.38
CA ILE A 121 -6.20 14.71 -5.85
C ILE A 121 -7.50 14.81 -5.03
N GLU A 122 -7.40 15.05 -3.72
CA GLU A 122 -8.56 15.20 -2.83
C GLU A 122 -9.36 16.51 -3.07
N THR A 123 -8.71 17.58 -3.54
CA THR A 123 -9.39 18.84 -3.87
C THR A 123 -10.15 18.82 -5.20
N ASN A 124 -9.79 17.91 -6.12
CA ASN A 124 -10.45 17.81 -7.44
C ASN A 124 -11.76 17.01 -7.43
N THR A 125 -12.08 16.31 -6.34
CA THR A 125 -13.34 15.56 -6.22
C THR A 125 -14.48 16.36 -5.58
N ASN A 126 -14.28 17.64 -5.25
CA ASN A 126 -15.27 18.48 -4.55
C ASN A 126 -15.83 19.65 -5.38
N THR A 127 -15.60 19.69 -6.69
CA THR A 127 -16.23 20.68 -7.60
C THR A 127 -17.06 19.99 -8.68
N ASN A 128 -18.01 19.17 -8.24
CA ASN A 128 -19.18 18.78 -9.05
C ASN A 128 -20.36 18.53 -8.11
N LEU A 129 -20.86 19.62 -7.54
CA LEU A 129 -22.26 19.86 -7.21
C LEU A 129 -22.53 21.33 -7.50
#